data_AF-A0A661GPK1-F1
#
_entry.id   AF-A0A661GPK1-F1
#
_cell.length_a   1.000
_cell.length_b   1.000
_cell.length_c   1.000
_cell.angle_alpha   90.00
_cell.angle_beta   90.00
_cell.angle_gamma   90.00
#
_symmetry.space_group_name_H-M   'P 1'
#
loop_
_entity.id
_entity.type
_entity.pdbx_description
1 polymer ?
#
loop_
_entity_poly.entity_id
_entity_poly.type
_entity_poly.pdbx_seq_one_letter_code
_entity_poly.pdbx_strand_id
1 'polypeptide(L)'
;MSDVTTFMSGEHRRCDDLFAALEAAAGEGNWDAAAAGLEAYLDGMTHHFEIEETQLFPEFERLTGMAMGPTRIMRMEHEQMRGLFEELRTAVAAHDEETVLGVADTLNVLMQQHNLKEEEILYPMADQALGDGADAFARQLGAEA
;
A
#
# COMPACT_ATOMS: atom_id res chain seq x y z
N MET A 1 -13.67 -18.44 0.25
CA MET A 1 -12.41 -18.48 1.02
C MET A 1 -11.68 -17.23 0.63
N SER A 2 -11.32 -16.41 1.61
CA SER A 2 -10.49 -15.21 1.40
C SER A 2 -9.12 -15.57 1.90
N ASP A 3 -8.11 -15.58 1.04
CA ASP A 3 -6.71 -15.78 1.43
C ASP A 3 -6.01 -14.41 1.59
N VAL A 4 -4.75 -14.41 2.00
CA VAL A 4 -3.98 -13.17 2.18
C VAL A 4 -3.91 -12.42 0.87
N THR A 5 -3.61 -13.14 -0.24
CA THR A 5 -3.54 -12.55 -1.58
C THR A 5 -4.82 -11.80 -1.94
N THR A 6 -5.98 -12.44 -1.81
CA THR A 6 -7.27 -11.84 -2.17
C THR A 6 -7.57 -10.59 -1.34
N PHE A 7 -7.29 -10.63 -0.03
CA PHE A 7 -7.55 -9.52 0.87
C PHE A 7 -6.62 -8.34 0.57
N MET A 8 -5.31 -8.57 0.53
CA MET A 8 -4.31 -7.51 0.37
C MET A 8 -4.33 -6.89 -1.04
N SER A 9 -4.49 -7.69 -2.11
CA SER A 9 -4.72 -7.14 -3.45
C SER A 9 -6.03 -6.33 -3.54
N GLY A 10 -6.99 -6.58 -2.65
CA GLY A 10 -8.19 -5.76 -2.50
C GLY A 10 -7.87 -4.36 -1.98
N GLU A 11 -7.02 -4.27 -0.96
CA GLU A 11 -6.54 -3.01 -0.41
C GLU A 11 -5.74 -2.21 -1.46
N HIS A 12 -4.86 -2.87 -2.25
CA HIS A 12 -4.17 -2.21 -3.36
C HIS A 12 -5.12 -1.53 -4.33
N ARG A 13 -6.13 -2.26 -4.82
CA ARG A 13 -7.13 -1.69 -5.75
C ARG A 13 -7.88 -0.51 -5.15
N ARG A 14 -8.21 -0.57 -3.85
CA ARG A 14 -8.87 0.53 -3.14
C ARG A 14 -7.97 1.76 -3.08
N CYS A 15 -6.69 1.59 -2.78
CA CYS A 15 -5.72 2.69 -2.76
C CYS A 15 -5.46 3.26 -4.16
N ASP A 16 -5.38 2.42 -5.20
CA ASP A 16 -5.22 2.84 -6.59
C ASP A 16 -6.41 3.72 -7.05
N ASP A 17 -7.64 3.33 -6.71
CA ASP A 17 -8.84 4.12 -7.03
C ASP A 17 -8.83 5.50 -6.33
N LEU A 18 -8.39 5.55 -5.07
CA LEU A 18 -8.23 6.81 -4.32
C LEU A 18 -7.14 7.69 -4.93
N PHE A 19 -6.04 7.09 -5.34
CA PHE A 19 -4.92 7.80 -5.95
C PHE A 19 -5.30 8.42 -7.30
N ALA A 20 -5.98 7.65 -8.15
CA ALA A 20 -6.47 8.14 -9.43
C ALA A 20 -7.47 9.31 -9.26
N ALA A 21 -8.32 9.27 -8.22
CA ALA A 21 -9.23 10.36 -7.90
C ALA A 21 -8.49 11.63 -7.45
N LEU A 22 -7.43 11.48 -6.66
CA LEU A 22 -6.53 12.58 -6.27
C LEU A 22 -5.87 13.22 -7.50
N GLU A 23 -5.25 12.41 -8.37
CA GLU A 23 -4.57 12.91 -9.58
C GLU A 23 -5.52 13.68 -10.50
N ALA A 24 -6.73 13.12 -10.73
CA ALA A 24 -7.75 13.77 -11.53
C ALA A 24 -8.18 15.12 -10.94
N ALA A 25 -8.44 15.17 -9.63
CA ALA A 25 -8.85 16.41 -8.95
C ALA A 25 -7.76 17.48 -9.02
N ALA A 26 -6.49 17.10 -8.84
CA ALA A 26 -5.36 18.03 -8.95
C ALA A 26 -5.20 18.57 -10.37
N GLY A 27 -5.29 17.71 -11.39
CA GLY A 27 -5.21 18.13 -12.80
C GLY A 27 -6.40 18.99 -13.28
N GLU A 28 -7.55 18.92 -12.60
CA GLU A 28 -8.69 19.81 -12.82
C GLU A 28 -8.57 21.14 -12.03
N GLY A 29 -7.54 21.29 -11.19
CA GLY A 29 -7.37 22.43 -10.29
C GLY A 29 -8.38 22.46 -9.14
N ASN A 30 -9.05 21.34 -8.86
CA ASN A 30 -10.00 21.20 -7.77
C ASN A 30 -9.28 20.81 -6.47
N TRP A 31 -8.58 21.77 -5.89
CA TRP A 31 -7.70 21.55 -4.74
C TRP A 31 -8.39 21.08 -3.47
N ASP A 32 -9.66 21.46 -3.24
CA ASP A 32 -10.44 20.95 -2.11
C ASP A 32 -10.69 19.43 -2.26
N ALA A 33 -11.02 18.98 -3.47
CA ALA A 33 -11.20 17.56 -3.76
C ALA A 33 -9.86 16.81 -3.76
N ALA A 34 -8.79 17.42 -4.26
CA ALA A 34 -7.45 16.85 -4.22
C ALA A 34 -6.98 16.67 -2.77
N ALA A 35 -7.14 17.65 -1.90
CA ALA A 35 -6.81 17.54 -0.49
C ALA A 35 -7.60 16.42 0.22
N ALA A 36 -8.91 16.33 -0.03
CA ALA A 36 -9.73 15.25 0.54
C ALA A 36 -9.33 13.86 0.00
N GLY A 37 -9.03 13.75 -1.30
CA GLY A 37 -8.57 12.53 -1.93
C GLY A 37 -7.19 12.09 -1.41
N LEU A 38 -6.29 13.06 -1.19
CA LEU A 38 -4.97 12.80 -0.60
C LEU A 38 -5.10 12.22 0.80
N GLU A 39 -5.88 12.84 1.69
CA GLU A 39 -6.03 12.33 3.07
C GLU A 39 -6.61 10.91 3.06
N ALA A 40 -7.63 10.64 2.23
CA ALA A 40 -8.18 9.30 2.10
C ALA A 40 -7.17 8.26 1.56
N TYR A 41 -6.36 8.66 0.58
CA TYR A 41 -5.29 7.81 0.03
C TYR A 41 -4.21 7.52 1.09
N LEU A 42 -3.74 8.55 1.80
CA LEU A 42 -2.70 8.40 2.82
C LEU A 42 -3.16 7.59 4.02
N ASP A 43 -4.41 7.78 4.46
CA ASP A 43 -5.02 6.94 5.49
C ASP A 43 -5.08 5.47 5.02
N GLY A 44 -5.50 5.24 3.77
CA GLY A 44 -5.54 3.90 3.18
C GLY A 44 -4.18 3.23 3.10
N MET A 45 -3.15 3.94 2.62
CA MET A 45 -1.79 3.41 2.51
C MET A 45 -1.14 3.20 3.88
N THR A 46 -1.34 4.11 4.82
CA THR A 46 -0.82 3.97 6.20
C THR A 46 -1.40 2.72 6.84
N HIS A 47 -2.72 2.54 6.71
CA HIS A 47 -3.42 1.37 7.21
C HIS A 47 -2.91 0.07 6.57
N HIS A 48 -2.76 0.06 5.25
CA HIS A 48 -2.22 -1.07 4.50
C HIS A 48 -0.82 -1.46 5.02
N PHE A 49 0.10 -0.49 5.15
CA PHE A 49 1.44 -0.75 5.71
C PHE A 49 1.40 -1.22 7.17
N GLU A 50 0.46 -0.74 7.98
CA GLU A 50 0.32 -1.20 9.37
C GLU A 50 -0.07 -2.67 9.45
N ILE A 51 -1.04 -3.11 8.64
CA ILE A 51 -1.43 -4.53 8.54
C ILE A 51 -0.19 -5.36 8.19
N GLU A 52 0.57 -4.92 7.20
CA GLU A 52 1.72 -5.65 6.74
C GLU A 52 2.85 -5.71 7.76
N GLU A 53 3.29 -4.56 8.25
CA GLU A 53 4.47 -4.44 9.09
C GLU A 53 4.26 -5.03 10.50
N THR A 54 3.02 -5.03 10.99
CA THR A 54 2.69 -5.45 12.36
C THR A 54 2.05 -6.83 12.46
N GLN A 55 1.40 -7.32 11.39
CA GLN A 55 0.68 -8.60 11.41
C GLN A 55 1.24 -9.59 10.37
N LEU A 56 1.19 -9.23 9.08
CA LEU A 56 1.53 -10.16 8.00
C LEU A 56 3.01 -10.51 7.97
N PHE A 57 3.90 -9.51 7.95
CA PHE A 57 5.34 -9.75 7.85
C PHE A 57 5.89 -10.50 9.07
N PRO A 58 5.52 -10.17 10.33
CA PRO A 58 5.94 -10.97 11.47
C PRO A 58 5.49 -12.43 11.41
N GLU A 59 4.25 -12.68 10.97
CA GLU A 59 3.74 -14.05 10.87
C GLU A 59 4.43 -14.83 9.74
N PHE A 60 4.63 -14.20 8.58
CA PHE A 60 5.40 -14.75 7.49
C PHE A 60 6.82 -15.13 7.93
N GLU A 61 7.52 -14.23 8.61
CA GLU A 61 8.87 -14.45 9.10
C GLU A 61 8.91 -15.58 10.14
N ARG A 62 7.90 -15.67 11.02
CA ARG A 62 7.76 -16.75 12.00
C ARG A 62 7.56 -18.11 11.35
N LEU A 63 6.75 -18.18 10.31
CA LEU A 63 6.42 -19.43 9.62
C LEU A 63 7.55 -19.92 8.70
N THR A 64 8.22 -19.00 8.02
CA THR A 64 9.24 -19.34 7.00
C THR A 64 10.68 -19.28 7.51
N GLY A 65 10.93 -18.56 8.60
CA GLY A 65 12.27 -18.23 9.09
C GLY A 65 13.00 -17.17 8.26
N MET A 66 12.35 -16.54 7.27
CA MET A 66 12.98 -15.63 6.30
C MET A 66 13.03 -14.16 6.76
N ALA A 67 13.63 -13.88 7.91
CA ALA A 67 13.68 -12.52 8.49
C ALA A 67 14.53 -11.49 7.70
N MET A 68 15.43 -11.93 6.81
CA MET A 68 16.29 -11.06 6.00
C MET A 68 15.95 -11.12 4.50
N GLY A 69 14.72 -11.51 4.18
CA GLY A 69 14.25 -11.76 2.81
C GLY A 69 13.26 -10.68 2.30
N PRO A 70 12.14 -11.07 1.67
CA PRO A 70 11.26 -10.16 0.94
C PRO A 70 10.66 -9.05 1.84
N THR A 71 10.31 -9.37 3.09
CA THR A 71 9.71 -8.42 4.05
C THR A 71 10.65 -7.28 4.45
N ARG A 72 11.98 -7.45 4.32
CA ARG A 72 12.94 -6.35 4.55
C ARG A 72 12.95 -5.36 3.39
N ILE A 73 12.83 -5.86 2.16
CA ILE A 73 12.76 -5.01 0.97
C ILE A 73 11.44 -4.22 0.96
N MET A 74 10.31 -4.85 1.34
CA MET A 74 9.02 -4.15 1.42
C MET A 74 9.08 -2.98 2.40
N ARG A 75 9.57 -3.19 3.63
CA ARG A 75 9.74 -2.10 4.62
C ARG A 75 10.63 -0.95 4.11
N MET A 76 11.72 -1.25 3.41
CA MET A 76 12.57 -0.22 2.82
C MET A 76 11.83 0.59 1.75
N GLU A 77 10.94 -0.03 0.99
CA GLU A 77 10.13 0.65 -0.02
C GLU A 77 8.99 1.44 0.62
N HIS A 78 8.36 0.93 1.68
CA HIS A 78 7.38 1.71 2.45
C HIS A 78 8.01 2.98 3.01
N GLU A 79 9.26 2.93 3.51
CA GLU A 79 9.99 4.12 3.94
C GLU A 79 10.20 5.12 2.78
N GLN A 80 10.50 4.64 1.57
CA GLN A 80 10.63 5.49 0.38
C GLN A 80 9.29 6.12 -0.01
N MET A 81 8.21 5.33 -0.01
CA MET A 81 6.85 5.79 -0.31
C MET A 81 6.38 6.84 0.70
N ARG A 82 6.64 6.63 1.99
CA ARG A 82 6.35 7.64 3.04
C ARG A 82 7.06 8.97 2.77
N GLY A 83 8.27 8.95 2.21
CA GLY A 83 8.94 10.16 1.74
C GLY A 83 8.15 10.88 0.63
N LEU A 84 7.73 10.13 -0.39
CA LEU A 84 6.91 10.67 -1.50
C LEU A 84 5.55 11.17 -1.02
N PHE A 85 4.96 10.56 0.01
CA PHE A 85 3.70 11.01 0.61
C PHE A 85 3.82 12.41 1.23
N GLU A 86 4.93 12.71 1.90
CA GLU A 86 5.18 14.04 2.45
C GLU A 86 5.41 15.10 1.36
N GLU A 87 6.11 14.72 0.28
CA GLU A 87 6.28 15.58 -0.89
C GLU A 87 4.93 15.89 -1.55
N LEU A 88 4.10 14.87 -1.74
CA LEU A 88 2.76 15.00 -2.31
C LEU A 88 1.86 15.88 -1.44
N ARG A 89 1.90 15.69 -0.11
CA ARG A 89 1.17 16.56 0.84
C ARG A 89 1.59 18.01 0.74
N THR A 90 2.89 18.27 0.62
CA THR A 90 3.42 19.62 0.47
C THR A 90 2.96 20.25 -0.84
N ALA A 91 3.00 19.49 -1.95
CA ALA A 91 2.61 19.96 -3.27
C ALA A 91 1.10 20.25 -3.37
N VAL A 92 0.26 19.37 -2.82
CA VAL A 92 -1.20 19.57 -2.75
C VAL A 92 -1.52 20.80 -1.90
N ALA A 93 -0.88 21.00 -0.75
CA ALA A 93 -1.09 22.18 0.09
C ALA A 93 -0.64 23.49 -0.58
N ALA A 94 0.34 23.42 -1.49
CA ALA A 94 0.83 24.55 -2.26
C ALA A 94 0.04 24.82 -3.54
N HIS A 95 -0.94 23.96 -3.89
CA HIS A 95 -1.63 23.97 -5.18
C HIS A 95 -0.67 23.89 -6.38
N ASP A 96 0.42 23.12 -6.22
CA ASP A 96 1.47 22.97 -7.23
C ASP A 96 1.19 21.73 -8.10
N GLU A 97 0.43 21.92 -9.17
CA GLU A 97 0.02 20.86 -10.10
C GLU A 97 1.20 20.12 -10.72
N GLU A 98 2.24 20.84 -11.16
CA GLU A 98 3.40 20.24 -11.80
C GLU A 98 4.13 19.29 -10.84
N THR A 99 4.34 19.74 -9.60
CA THR A 99 4.96 18.89 -8.56
C THR A 99 4.06 17.72 -8.16
N VAL A 100 2.74 17.93 -8.02
CA VAL A 100 1.80 16.83 -7.70
C VAL A 100 1.89 15.73 -8.75
N LEU A 101 1.78 16.08 -10.04
CA LEU A 101 1.81 15.10 -11.13
C LEU A 101 3.19 14.41 -11.24
N GLY A 102 4.29 15.14 -11.06
CA GLY A 102 5.63 14.55 -11.10
C GLY A 102 5.91 13.58 -9.94
N VAL A 103 5.46 13.91 -8.72
CA VAL A 103 5.54 13.01 -7.56
C VAL A 103 4.62 11.80 -7.79
N ALA A 104 3.43 12.02 -8.35
CA ALA A 104 2.48 10.96 -8.61
C ALA A 104 2.97 9.93 -9.63
N ASP A 105 3.59 10.37 -10.73
CA ASP A 105 4.25 9.48 -11.69
C ASP A 105 5.34 8.62 -11.02
N THR A 106 6.16 9.23 -10.17
CA THR A 106 7.23 8.53 -9.46
C THR A 106 6.65 7.49 -8.50
N LEU A 107 5.63 7.86 -7.75
CA LEU A 107 4.95 6.98 -6.80
C LEU A 107 4.23 5.83 -7.51
N ASN A 108 3.55 6.09 -8.62
CA ASN A 108 2.89 5.07 -9.44
C ASN A 108 3.85 3.98 -9.91
N VAL A 109 5.03 4.37 -10.41
CA VAL A 109 6.06 3.40 -10.84
C VAL A 109 6.57 2.57 -9.66
N LEU A 110 6.81 3.20 -8.52
CA LEU A 110 7.28 2.50 -7.31
C LEU A 110 6.21 1.53 -6.78
N MET A 111 4.96 1.97 -6.67
CA MET A 111 3.82 1.16 -6.24
C MET A 111 3.62 -0.05 -7.16
N GLN A 112 3.65 0.12 -8.49
CA GLN A 112 3.51 -1.00 -9.42
C GLN A 112 4.59 -2.07 -9.21
N GLN A 113 5.85 -1.65 -9.02
CA GLN A 113 6.95 -2.59 -8.76
C GLN A 113 6.82 -3.26 -7.41
N HIS A 114 6.37 -2.52 -6.40
CA HIS A 114 6.12 -3.01 -5.06
C HIS A 114 5.01 -4.06 -5.04
N ASN A 115 3.82 -3.70 -5.52
CA ASN A 115 2.65 -4.58 -5.58
C ASN A 115 2.94 -5.86 -6.34
N LEU A 116 3.71 -5.81 -7.45
CA LEU A 116 4.12 -7.02 -8.17
C LEU A 116 4.92 -8.01 -7.30
N LYS A 117 5.80 -7.52 -6.42
CA LYS A 117 6.56 -8.41 -5.53
C LYS A 117 5.68 -8.98 -4.44
N GLU A 118 4.69 -8.24 -4.00
CA GLU A 118 3.80 -8.73 -2.96
C GLU A 118 2.81 -9.74 -3.52
N GLU A 119 2.09 -9.37 -4.58
CA GLU A 119 1.03 -10.17 -5.16
C GLU A 119 1.53 -11.44 -5.87
N GLU A 120 2.70 -11.38 -6.52
CA GLU A 120 3.23 -12.54 -7.27
C GLU A 120 4.22 -13.39 -6.45
N ILE A 121 4.74 -12.87 -5.34
CA ILE A 121 5.76 -13.57 -4.55
C ILE A 121 5.37 -13.66 -3.07
N LEU A 122 5.24 -12.53 -2.37
CA LEU A 122 5.11 -12.54 -0.91
C LEU A 122 3.79 -13.16 -0.43
N TYR A 123 2.65 -12.69 -0.94
CA TYR A 123 1.33 -13.17 -0.52
C TYR A 123 1.10 -14.65 -0.90
N PRO A 124 1.46 -15.12 -2.11
CA PRO A 124 1.39 -16.54 -2.43
C PRO A 124 2.27 -17.41 -1.51
N MET A 125 3.46 -16.93 -1.14
CA MET A 125 4.31 -17.63 -0.18
C MET A 125 3.70 -17.63 1.23
N ALA A 126 3.07 -16.54 1.65
CA ALA A 126 2.37 -16.47 2.93
C ALA A 126 1.18 -17.44 2.97
N ASP A 127 0.36 -17.46 1.92
CA ASP A 127 -0.76 -18.38 1.77
C ASP A 127 -0.30 -19.84 1.79
N GLN A 128 0.80 -20.16 1.09
CA GLN A 128 1.40 -21.49 1.12
C GLN A 128 1.91 -21.88 2.51
N ALA A 129 2.55 -20.95 3.25
CA ALA A 129 3.07 -21.19 4.58
C ALA A 129 1.94 -21.35 5.63
N LEU A 130 0.84 -20.63 5.46
CA LEU A 130 -0.35 -20.68 6.31
C LEU A 130 -1.20 -21.95 6.06
N GLY A 131 -1.21 -22.47 4.83
CA GLY A 131 -1.99 -23.64 4.45
C GLY A 131 -3.48 -23.47 4.76
N ASP A 132 -4.08 -24.45 5.44
CA ASP A 132 -5.50 -24.40 5.84
C ASP A 132 -5.84 -23.22 6.78
N GLY A 133 -4.83 -22.58 7.38
CA GLY A 133 -4.99 -21.40 8.24
C GLY A 133 -5.16 -20.07 7.50
N ALA A 134 -4.90 -20.01 6.19
CA ALA A 134 -4.87 -18.76 5.42
C ALA A 134 -6.20 -17.99 5.50
N ASP A 135 -7.32 -18.69 5.40
CA ASP A 135 -8.66 -18.08 5.45
C ASP A 135 -9.05 -17.56 6.84
N ALA A 136 -8.53 -18.16 7.91
CA ALA A 136 -8.70 -17.64 9.26
C ALA A 136 -7.82 -16.40 9.49
N PHE A 137 -6.59 -16.43 9.00
CA PHE A 137 -5.66 -15.31 9.14
C PHE A 137 -6.11 -14.08 8.34
N ALA A 138 -6.53 -14.24 7.09
CA ALA A 138 -7.05 -13.13 6.28
C ALA A 138 -8.27 -12.45 6.92
N ARG A 139 -9.14 -13.21 7.59
CA ARG A 139 -10.25 -12.65 8.38
C ARG A 139 -9.78 -11.86 9.60
N GLN A 140 -8.67 -12.26 10.24
CA GLN A 140 -8.10 -11.53 11.36
C GLN A 140 -7.56 -10.18 10.90
N LEU A 141 -6.81 -10.16 9.78
CA LEU A 141 -6.28 -8.93 9.19
C LEU A 141 -7.39 -7.88 8.99
N GLY A 142 -8.54 -8.29 8.45
CA GLY A 142 -9.68 -7.39 8.22
C GLY A 142 -10.56 -7.09 9.44
N ALA A 143 -10.33 -7.72 10.60
CA ALA A 143 -11.12 -7.49 11.82
C ALA A 143 -10.39 -6.65 12.88
N GLU A 144 -9.05 -6.64 12.82
CA GLU A 144 -8.18 -5.76 13.61
C GLU A 144 -7.83 -4.47 12.84
N ALA A 145 -8.39 -4.33 11.64
CA ALA A 145 -8.30 -3.19 10.74
C ALA A 145 -9.32 -2.08 11.06
#